data_AF-A0A1Q9NDF2-F1
#
_entry.id   AF-A0A1Q9NDF2-F1
#
_cell.length_a   1.000
_cell.length_b   1.000
_cell.length_c   1.000
_cell.angle_alpha   90.00
_cell.angle_beta   90.00
_cell.angle_gamma   90.00
#
_symmetry.space_group_name_H-M   'P 1'
#
loop_
_entity.id
_entity.type
_entity.pdbx_description
1 polymer ?
#
loop_
_entity_poly.entity_id
_entity_poly.type
_entity_poly.pdbx_seq_one_letter_code
_entity_poly.pdbx_strand_id
1 'polypeptide(L)'
;MNICKNCSFQSEKEINFCPQCGSNLGGLKTKFTAIKKRVEFNIQEKISKVKTSVDNQINQYLEKIDSQEEVRIAGKTIPENRKESIRNALIGFQSRLGTDQEEISEEFNQWLIDLQSRLDEEKCIVCFQKWTKSNETVVICKHCRSGGHQNHLFGWIEEKKFCPLCRQSLTKRDLIEINLNN
;
A
#
# COMPACT_ATOMS: atom_id res chain seq x y z
N MET A 1 15.64 -19.82 15.03
CA MET A 1 16.56 -20.85 14.49
C MET A 1 16.39 -20.87 12.97
N ASN A 2 17.40 -20.41 12.23
CA ASN A 2 17.37 -20.38 10.77
C ASN A 2 18.07 -21.63 10.24
N ILE A 3 17.39 -22.40 9.40
CA ILE A 3 17.93 -23.63 8.79
C ILE A 3 18.13 -23.37 7.30
N CYS A 4 19.35 -23.56 6.81
CA CYS A 4 19.64 -23.48 5.40
C CYS A 4 18.97 -24.66 4.67
N LYS A 5 18.06 -24.37 3.74
CA LYS A 5 17.37 -25.41 2.96
C LYS A 5 18.29 -26.17 2.00
N ASN A 6 19.48 -25.63 1.70
CA ASN A 6 20.41 -26.22 0.75
C ASN A 6 21.41 -27.18 1.42
N CYS A 7 21.96 -26.81 2.59
CA CYS A 7 22.97 -27.62 3.28
C CYS A 7 22.60 -28.01 4.73
N SER A 8 21.37 -27.74 5.15
CA SER A 8 20.85 -28.04 6.50
C SER A 8 21.58 -27.33 7.66
N PHE A 9 22.49 -26.40 7.38
CA PHE A 9 23.18 -25.61 8.38
C PHE A 9 22.20 -24.85 9.27
N GLN A 10 22.37 -24.96 10.58
CA GLN A 10 21.52 -24.31 11.57
C GLN A 10 22.25 -23.12 12.20
N SER A 11 21.59 -21.97 12.26
CA SER A 11 22.09 -20.80 12.97
C SER A 11 21.07 -20.30 13.99
N GLU A 12 21.57 -19.96 15.17
CA GLU A 12 20.80 -19.25 16.19
C GLU A 12 20.63 -17.77 15.86
N LYS A 13 21.50 -17.20 15.02
CA LYS A 13 21.48 -15.79 14.61
C LYS A 13 20.75 -15.59 13.28
N GLU A 14 20.17 -14.40 13.09
CA GLU A 14 19.58 -13.98 11.81
C GLU A 14 20.71 -13.65 10.83
N ILE A 15 20.88 -14.50 9.81
CA ILE A 15 21.96 -14.41 8.81
C ILE A 15 21.36 -14.34 7.41
N ASN A 16 21.83 -13.41 6.58
CA ASN A 16 21.32 -13.20 5.22
C ASN A 16 21.88 -14.20 4.20
N PHE A 17 23.05 -14.79 4.49
CA PHE A 17 23.69 -15.78 3.63
C PHE A 17 24.19 -16.93 4.48
N CYS A 18 24.09 -18.15 3.95
CA CYS A 18 24.59 -19.34 4.62
C CYS A 18 26.12 -19.32 4.62
N PRO A 19 26.80 -19.35 5.78
CA PRO A 19 28.25 -19.33 5.84
C PRO A 19 28.88 -20.61 5.26
N GLN A 20 28.11 -21.70 5.17
CA GLN A 20 28.62 -23.00 4.71
C GLN A 20 28.48 -23.22 3.20
N CYS A 21 27.48 -22.65 2.54
CA CYS A 21 27.23 -22.88 1.11
C CYS A 21 26.96 -21.61 0.30
N GLY A 22 27.04 -20.42 0.91
CA GLY A 22 26.80 -19.13 0.25
C GLY A 22 25.35 -18.90 -0.19
N SER A 23 24.43 -19.85 0.03
CA SER A 23 23.04 -19.71 -0.37
C SER A 23 22.36 -18.54 0.35
N ASN A 24 21.61 -17.73 -0.39
CA ASN A 24 20.86 -16.61 0.17
C ASN A 24 19.79 -17.14 1.15
N LEU A 25 19.96 -16.82 2.42
CA LEU A 25 19.05 -17.14 3.51
C LEU A 25 18.09 -15.98 3.80
N GLY A 26 18.18 -14.88 3.03
CA GLY A 26 17.33 -13.71 3.09
C GLY A 26 15.86 -14.12 3.02
N GLY A 27 15.27 -14.31 4.19
CA GLY A 27 13.84 -14.53 4.33
C GLY A 27 13.07 -13.29 3.90
N LEU A 28 11.77 -13.48 3.64
CA LEU A 28 10.81 -12.43 3.27
C LEU A 28 11.03 -11.11 4.03
N LYS A 29 11.43 -11.14 5.31
CA LYS A 29 11.72 -9.96 6.12
C LYS A 29 12.60 -8.92 5.40
N THR A 30 13.71 -9.30 4.76
CA THR A 30 14.63 -8.32 4.14
C THR A 30 14.09 -7.74 2.82
N LYS A 31 13.44 -8.56 1.99
CA LYS A 31 12.75 -8.09 0.77
C LYS A 31 11.51 -7.25 1.07
N PHE A 32 10.73 -7.63 2.08
CA PHE A 32 9.55 -6.88 2.52
C PHE A 32 9.92 -5.58 3.23
N THR A 33 11.04 -5.53 3.95
CA THR A 33 11.53 -4.25 4.51
C THR A 33 11.85 -3.27 3.38
N ALA A 34 12.39 -3.76 2.25
CA ALA A 34 12.66 -2.94 1.08
C ALA A 34 11.37 -2.48 0.37
N ILE A 35 10.38 -3.36 0.20
CA ILE A 35 9.08 -3.00 -0.38
C ILE A 35 8.31 -2.04 0.54
N LYS A 36 8.29 -2.30 1.86
CA LYS A 36 7.70 -1.43 2.89
C LYS A 36 8.32 -0.04 2.84
N LYS A 37 9.64 0.07 2.88
CA LYS A 37 10.36 1.36 2.74
C LYS A 37 10.03 2.08 1.44
N ARG A 38 9.85 1.34 0.34
CA ARG A 38 9.51 1.92 -0.97
C ARG A 38 8.07 2.43 -1.04
N VAL A 39 7.13 1.70 -0.45
CA VAL A 39 5.72 2.12 -0.35
C VAL A 39 5.60 3.31 0.61
N GLU A 40 6.25 3.27 1.77
CA GLU A 40 6.35 4.40 2.70
C GLU A 40 6.92 5.64 2.00
N PHE A 41 8.04 5.50 1.29
CA PHE A 41 8.64 6.59 0.54
C PHE A 41 7.69 7.15 -0.53
N ASN A 42 7.06 6.30 -1.34
CA ASN A 42 6.15 6.75 -2.40
C ASN A 42 4.87 7.41 -1.87
N ILE A 43 4.34 6.92 -0.74
CA ILE A 43 3.16 7.51 -0.08
C ILE A 43 3.54 8.86 0.54
N GLN A 44 4.64 8.92 1.28
CA GLN A 44 5.15 10.16 1.87
C GLN A 44 5.46 11.20 0.78
N GLU A 45 6.04 10.79 -0.34
CA GLU A 45 6.30 11.68 -1.48
C GLU A 45 5.01 12.19 -2.15
N LYS A 46 3.97 11.36 -2.24
CA LYS A 46 2.67 11.80 -2.78
C LYS A 46 1.96 12.75 -1.81
N ILE A 47 1.96 12.43 -0.52
CA ILE A 47 1.38 13.28 0.53
C ILE A 47 2.10 14.62 0.57
N SER A 48 3.44 14.63 0.51
CA SER A 48 4.21 15.88 0.49
C SER A 48 3.92 16.71 -0.74
N LYS A 49 3.83 16.10 -1.93
CA LYS A 49 3.44 16.80 -3.17
C LYS A 49 2.04 17.40 -3.09
N VAL A 50 1.06 16.67 -2.55
CA VAL A 50 -0.30 17.18 -2.36
C VAL A 50 -0.29 18.33 -1.35
N LYS A 51 0.40 18.20 -0.21
CA LYS A 51 0.52 19.25 0.80
C LYS A 51 1.15 20.51 0.22
N THR A 52 2.28 20.40 -0.47
CA THR A 52 2.92 21.53 -1.15
C THR A 52 2.01 22.16 -2.20
N SER A 53 1.27 21.35 -2.96
CA SER A 53 0.30 21.87 -3.94
C SER A 53 -0.85 22.64 -3.28
N VAL A 54 -1.36 22.15 -2.15
CA VAL A 54 -2.44 22.79 -1.39
C VAL A 54 -1.94 24.07 -0.70
N ASP A 55 -0.76 24.03 -0.08
CA ASP A 55 -0.12 25.21 0.53
C ASP A 55 0.13 26.31 -0.51
N ASN A 56 0.62 25.95 -1.70
CA ASN A 56 0.80 26.90 -2.80
C ASN A 56 -0.52 27.52 -3.26
N GLN A 57 -1.59 26.73 -3.34
CA GLN A 57 -2.92 27.26 -3.68
C GLN A 57 -3.45 28.20 -2.60
N ILE A 58 -3.28 27.86 -1.32
CA ILE A 58 -3.68 28.71 -0.19
C ILE A 58 -2.93 30.05 -0.26
N ASN A 59 -1.61 30.02 -0.48
CA ASN A 59 -0.80 31.24 -0.60
C ASN A 59 -1.27 32.12 -1.77
N GLN A 60 -1.57 31.52 -2.93
CA GLN A 60 -2.13 32.27 -4.08
C GLN A 60 -3.49 32.92 -3.76
N TYR A 61 -4.33 32.27 -2.96
CA TYR A 61 -5.60 32.88 -2.52
C TYR A 61 -5.40 33.98 -1.49
N LEU A 62 -4.46 33.82 -0.56
CA LEU A 62 -4.10 34.84 0.42
C LEU A 62 -3.53 36.09 -0.26
N GLU A 63 -2.62 35.94 -1.23
CA GLU A 63 -2.07 37.06 -2.01
C GLU A 63 -3.16 37.82 -2.78
N LYS A 64 -4.13 37.11 -3.37
CA LYS A 64 -5.29 37.72 -4.06
C LYS A 64 -6.24 38.45 -3.11
N ILE A 65 -6.38 37.94 -1.88
CA ILE A 65 -7.18 38.59 -0.84
C ILE A 65 -6.47 39.85 -0.33
N ASP A 66 -5.17 39.77 -0.07
CA ASP A 66 -4.35 40.85 0.51
C ASP A 66 -4.08 41.99 -0.50
N SER A 67 -4.03 41.69 -1.81
CA SER A 67 -3.89 42.67 -2.89
C SER A 67 -5.17 43.45 -3.23
N GLN A 68 -6.29 43.20 -2.51
CA GLN A 68 -7.61 43.81 -2.77
C GLN A 68 -8.18 43.55 -4.18
N GLU A 69 -7.65 42.59 -4.92
CA GLU A 69 -8.20 42.21 -6.23
C GLU A 69 -9.59 41.56 -6.09
N GLU A 70 -10.36 41.55 -7.19
CA GLU A 70 -11.66 40.87 -7.26
C GLU A 70 -11.44 39.35 -7.22
N VAL A 71 -11.54 38.76 -6.04
CA VAL A 71 -11.36 37.32 -5.86
C VAL A 71 -12.63 36.58 -6.29
N ARG A 72 -12.52 35.74 -7.33
CA ARG A 72 -13.60 34.86 -7.80
C ARG A 72 -13.30 33.40 -7.49
N ILE A 73 -14.25 32.73 -6.85
CA ILE A 73 -14.21 31.28 -6.59
C ILE A 73 -15.44 30.64 -7.21
N ALA A 74 -15.23 29.62 -8.05
CA ALA A 74 -16.31 28.92 -8.78
C ALA A 74 -17.29 29.89 -9.49
N GLY A 75 -16.76 30.99 -10.05
CA GLY A 75 -17.53 32.01 -10.76
C GLY A 75 -18.26 33.03 -9.87
N LYS A 76 -18.10 32.99 -8.53
CA LYS A 76 -18.71 33.95 -7.60
C LYS A 76 -17.65 34.87 -6.98
N THR A 77 -17.93 36.17 -6.96
CA THR A 77 -17.08 37.19 -6.32
C THR A 77 -17.23 37.15 -4.81
N ILE A 78 -16.12 37.21 -4.08
CA ILE A 78 -16.10 37.25 -2.62
C ILE A 78 -16.41 38.67 -2.12
N PRO A 79 -17.44 38.86 -1.27
CA PRO A 79 -17.73 40.15 -0.66
C PRO A 79 -16.60 40.63 0.28
N GLU A 80 -16.29 41.93 0.28
CA GLU A 80 -15.19 42.50 1.09
C GLU A 80 -15.32 42.21 2.58
N ASN A 81 -16.54 42.29 3.12
CA ASN A 81 -16.81 41.99 4.52
C ASN A 81 -16.57 40.51 4.91
N ARG A 82 -16.37 39.62 3.92
CA ARG A 82 -16.05 38.20 4.15
C ARG A 82 -14.58 37.87 3.90
N LYS A 83 -13.80 38.75 3.25
CA LYS A 83 -12.40 38.47 2.91
C LYS A 83 -11.55 38.18 4.15
N GLU A 84 -11.71 38.96 5.21
CA GLU A 84 -10.97 38.77 6.47
C GLU A 84 -11.32 37.44 7.17
N SER A 85 -12.59 37.03 7.14
CA SER A 85 -13.01 35.75 7.71
C SER A 85 -12.44 34.56 6.93
N ILE A 86 -12.41 34.66 5.59
CA ILE A 86 -11.85 33.64 4.71
C ILE A 86 -10.33 33.56 4.87
N ARG A 87 -9.66 34.71 4.98
CA ARG A 87 -8.23 34.82 5.25
C ARG A 87 -7.83 34.09 6.53
N ASN A 88 -8.51 34.39 7.63
CA ASN A 88 -8.25 33.74 8.93
C ASN A 88 -8.54 32.23 8.90
N ALA A 89 -9.56 31.80 8.15
CA ALA A 89 -9.84 30.37 7.96
C ALA A 89 -8.74 29.66 7.16
N LEU A 90 -8.20 30.29 6.11
CA LEU A 90 -7.11 29.75 5.30
C LEU A 90 -5.80 29.64 6.10
N ILE A 91 -5.46 30.67 6.89
CA ILE A 91 -4.30 30.64 7.79
C ILE A 91 -4.45 29.53 8.84
N GLY A 92 -5.64 29.39 9.44
CA GLY A 92 -5.93 28.33 10.40
C GLY A 92 -5.92 26.92 9.80
N PHE A 93 -6.23 26.79 8.51
CA PHE A 93 -6.11 25.53 7.79
C PHE A 93 -4.65 25.22 7.45
N GLN A 94 -3.89 26.21 7.00
CA GLN A 94 -2.46 26.08 6.69
C GLN A 94 -1.62 25.68 7.91
N SER A 95 -1.93 26.23 9.09
CA SER A 95 -1.24 25.85 10.33
C SER A 95 -1.49 24.38 10.69
N ARG A 96 -2.70 23.86 10.43
CA ARG A 96 -3.06 22.45 10.66
C ARG A 96 -2.40 21.49 9.68
N LEU A 97 -2.24 21.91 8.41
CA LEU A 97 -1.46 21.14 7.44
C LEU A 97 -0.03 20.88 7.94
N GLY A 98 0.51 21.76 8.80
CA GLY A 98 1.81 21.64 9.44
C GLY A 98 1.92 20.60 10.57
N THR A 99 0.83 20.34 11.32
CA THR A 99 0.88 19.66 12.64
C THR A 99 0.60 18.17 12.66
N ASP A 100 -0.01 17.59 11.62
CA ASP A 100 -0.63 16.26 11.73
C ASP A 100 0.33 15.07 11.40
N GLN A 101 1.62 15.19 11.71
CA GLN A 101 2.57 14.08 11.47
C GLN A 101 2.41 12.91 12.45
N GLU A 102 1.93 13.14 13.67
CA GLU A 102 1.90 12.11 14.73
C GLU A 102 0.62 11.26 14.71
N GLU A 103 -0.57 11.86 14.64
CA GLU A 103 -1.85 11.12 14.69
C GLU A 103 -2.17 10.35 13.40
N ILE A 104 -1.87 10.91 12.21
CA ILE A 104 -2.02 10.20 10.93
C ILE A 104 -1.10 8.98 10.88
N SER A 105 0.02 9.02 11.61
CA SER A 105 0.96 7.90 11.65
C SER A 105 0.38 6.70 12.38
N GLU A 106 -0.42 6.88 13.44
CA GLU A 106 -0.85 5.78 14.30
C GLU A 106 -1.97 4.95 13.66
N GLU A 107 -2.99 5.59 13.09
CA GLU A 107 -4.03 4.90 12.31
C GLU A 107 -3.45 4.22 11.06
N PHE A 108 -2.50 4.86 10.39
CA PHE A 108 -1.82 4.28 9.23
C PHE A 108 -0.91 3.10 9.62
N ASN A 109 -0.20 3.20 10.74
CA ASN A 109 0.60 2.10 11.29
C ASN A 109 -0.29 0.92 11.69
N GLN A 110 -1.45 1.19 12.30
CA GLN A 110 -2.42 0.17 12.66
C GLN A 110 -2.99 -0.51 11.42
N TRP A 111 -3.29 0.24 10.36
CA TRP A 111 -3.69 -0.29 9.06
C TRP A 111 -2.58 -1.12 8.39
N LEU A 112 -1.31 -0.72 8.51
CA LEU A 112 -0.17 -1.49 8.00
C LEU A 112 0.02 -2.81 8.76
N ILE A 113 -0.17 -2.80 10.08
CA ILE A 113 -0.14 -4.01 10.92
C ILE A 113 -1.30 -4.95 10.52
N ASP A 114 -2.50 -4.41 10.30
CA ASP A 114 -3.65 -5.18 9.81
C ASP A 114 -3.40 -5.78 8.42
N LEU A 115 -2.86 -4.97 7.50
CA LEU A 115 -2.51 -5.43 6.15
C LEU A 115 -1.44 -6.52 6.19
N GLN A 116 -0.41 -6.37 7.03
CA GLN A 116 0.64 -7.37 7.19
C GLN A 116 0.09 -8.67 7.81
N SER A 117 -0.78 -8.57 8.82
CA SER A 117 -1.48 -9.72 9.41
C SER A 117 -2.33 -10.47 8.38
N ARG A 118 -3.12 -9.73 7.59
CA ARG A 118 -3.95 -10.30 6.53
C ARG A 118 -3.11 -11.03 5.49
N LEU A 119 -1.97 -10.45 5.08
CA LEU A 119 -1.06 -11.09 4.13
C LEU A 119 -0.31 -12.30 4.71
N ASP A 120 0.02 -12.28 6.01
CA ASP A 120 0.63 -13.42 6.72
C ASP A 120 -0.36 -14.58 6.93
N GLU A 121 -1.65 -14.27 6.89
CA GLU A 121 -2.78 -15.22 6.91
C GLU A 121 -3.29 -15.61 5.53
N GLU A 122 -2.95 -14.85 4.48
CA GLU A 122 -3.41 -15.16 3.13
C GLU A 122 -2.87 -16.53 2.71
N LYS A 123 -3.83 -17.38 2.37
CA LYS A 123 -3.66 -18.76 1.97
C LYS A 123 -4.30 -18.93 0.61
N CYS A 124 -3.86 -19.94 -0.13
CA CYS A 124 -4.57 -20.37 -1.31
C CYS A 124 -6.04 -20.65 -0.97
N ILE A 125 -6.96 -19.97 -1.64
CA ILE A 125 -8.41 -20.16 -1.43
C ILE A 125 -8.93 -21.56 -1.80
N VAL A 126 -8.08 -22.40 -2.39
CA VAL A 126 -8.42 -23.77 -2.78
C VAL A 126 -7.80 -24.79 -1.83
N CYS A 127 -6.49 -24.73 -1.59
CA CYS A 127 -5.79 -25.72 -0.74
C CYS A 127 -5.57 -25.27 0.71
N PHE A 128 -5.90 -24.01 1.03
CA PHE A 128 -5.72 -23.39 2.35
C PHE A 128 -4.27 -23.39 2.88
N GLN A 129 -3.29 -23.65 2.02
CA GLN A 129 -1.88 -23.54 2.37
C GLN A 129 -1.39 -22.10 2.19
N LYS A 130 -0.45 -21.69 3.06
CA LYS A 130 0.23 -20.40 2.96
C LYS A 130 1.12 -20.35 1.72
N TRP A 131 1.21 -19.17 1.11
CA TRP A 131 2.07 -18.92 -0.05
C TRP A 131 3.53 -19.32 0.18
N THR A 132 4.04 -19.12 1.40
CA THR A 132 5.43 -19.33 1.82
C THR A 132 5.93 -20.78 1.73
N LYS A 133 5.04 -21.74 1.50
CA LYS A 133 5.40 -23.17 1.34
C LYS A 133 5.59 -23.59 -0.11
N SER A 134 5.37 -22.70 -1.08
CA SER A 134 5.45 -23.03 -2.50
C SER A 134 6.28 -21.99 -3.26
N ASN A 135 7.10 -22.43 -4.22
CA ASN A 135 7.67 -21.54 -5.24
C ASN A 135 6.68 -21.32 -6.40
N GLU A 136 5.40 -21.53 -6.14
CA GLU A 136 4.37 -21.52 -7.18
C GLU A 136 3.91 -20.09 -7.44
N THR A 137 3.67 -19.80 -8.72
CA THR A 137 3.05 -18.55 -9.14
C THR A 137 1.69 -18.39 -8.47
N VAL A 138 1.42 -17.18 -7.98
CA VAL A 138 0.13 -16.83 -7.37
C VAL A 138 -0.71 -16.08 -8.39
N VAL A 139 -1.97 -16.44 -8.50
CA VAL A 139 -2.94 -15.77 -9.37
C VAL A 139 -4.12 -15.27 -8.55
N ILE A 140 -4.66 -14.11 -8.91
CA ILE A 140 -5.67 -13.37 -8.15
C ILE A 140 -6.98 -13.26 -8.93
N CYS A 141 -8.10 -13.45 -8.23
CA CYS A 141 -9.43 -13.16 -8.76
C CYS A 141 -9.64 -11.64 -8.96
N LYS A 142 -9.97 -11.21 -10.18
CA LYS A 142 -10.24 -9.79 -10.48
C LYS A 142 -11.39 -9.17 -9.66
N HIS A 143 -12.34 -9.98 -9.18
CA HIS A 143 -13.53 -9.48 -8.49
C HIS A 143 -13.33 -9.28 -6.99
N CYS A 144 -12.82 -10.30 -6.28
CA CYS A 144 -12.68 -10.27 -4.82
C CYS A 144 -11.24 -10.17 -4.34
N ARG A 145 -10.28 -10.13 -5.28
CA ARG A 145 -8.84 -9.99 -5.02
C ARG A 145 -8.23 -11.11 -4.18
N SER A 146 -8.94 -12.22 -4.00
CA SER A 146 -8.40 -13.39 -3.30
C SER A 146 -7.47 -14.17 -4.20
N GLY A 147 -6.33 -14.59 -3.66
CA GLY A 147 -5.31 -15.34 -4.37
C GLY A 147 -5.51 -16.86 -4.33
N GLY A 148 -4.91 -17.56 -5.29
CA GLY A 148 -4.67 -19.00 -5.25
C GLY A 148 -3.33 -19.35 -5.89
N HIS A 149 -2.74 -20.51 -5.56
CA HIS A 149 -1.64 -21.02 -6.39
C HIS A 149 -2.20 -21.24 -7.79
N GLN A 150 -1.42 -20.89 -8.81
CA GLN A 150 -1.85 -20.95 -10.20
C GLN A 150 -2.46 -22.30 -10.54
N ASN A 151 -1.79 -23.39 -10.19
CA ASN A 151 -2.26 -24.75 -10.46
C ASN A 151 -3.62 -25.05 -9.82
N HIS A 152 -3.80 -24.68 -8.55
CA HIS A 152 -5.04 -24.95 -7.81
C HIS A 152 -6.21 -24.12 -8.34
N LEU A 153 -6.00 -22.81 -8.53
CA LEU A 153 -7.09 -21.93 -8.94
C LEU A 153 -7.43 -22.13 -10.42
N PHE A 154 -6.45 -22.44 -11.27
CA PHE A 154 -6.71 -22.82 -12.67
C PHE A 154 -7.52 -24.12 -12.75
N GLY A 155 -7.11 -25.17 -12.02
CA GLY A 155 -7.85 -26.43 -11.99
C GLY A 155 -9.30 -26.25 -11.52
N TRP A 156 -9.49 -25.47 -10.44
CA TRP A 156 -10.82 -25.15 -9.95
C TRP A 156 -11.69 -24.46 -11.00
N ILE A 157 -11.15 -23.45 -11.69
CA ILE A 157 -11.90 -22.67 -12.68
C ILE A 157 -12.15 -23.45 -13.97
N GLU A 158 -11.25 -24.36 -14.35
CA GLU A 158 -11.49 -25.26 -15.48
C GLU A 158 -12.73 -26.11 -15.27
N GLU A 159 -12.93 -26.62 -14.05
CA GLU A 159 -14.05 -27.49 -13.71
C GLU A 159 -15.32 -26.69 -13.36
N LYS A 160 -15.20 -25.68 -12.48
CA LYS A 160 -16.36 -25.01 -11.85
C LYS A 160 -16.77 -23.70 -12.51
N LYS A 161 -15.88 -23.03 -13.26
CA LYS A 161 -16.13 -21.73 -13.94
C LYS A 161 -16.50 -20.54 -13.03
N PHE A 162 -16.25 -20.62 -11.72
CA PHE A 162 -16.47 -19.50 -10.79
C PHE A 162 -15.41 -19.45 -9.68
N CYS A 163 -15.26 -18.28 -9.04
CA CYS A 163 -14.34 -18.08 -7.92
C CYS A 163 -14.82 -18.82 -6.65
N PRO A 164 -13.98 -19.62 -5.97
CA PRO A 164 -14.35 -20.34 -4.75
C PRO A 164 -14.91 -19.45 -3.63
N LEU A 165 -14.44 -18.20 -3.53
CA LEU A 165 -14.79 -17.30 -2.44
C LEU A 165 -16.00 -16.42 -2.77
N CYS A 166 -15.94 -15.62 -3.85
CA CYS A 166 -17.00 -14.67 -4.18
C CYS A 166 -18.07 -15.21 -5.13
N ARG A 167 -17.90 -16.43 -5.65
CA ARG A 167 -18.82 -17.13 -6.57
C ARG A 167 -19.11 -16.40 -7.89
N GLN A 168 -18.38 -15.35 -8.20
CA GLN A 168 -18.45 -14.67 -9.49
C GLN A 168 -17.88 -15.59 -10.59
N SER A 169 -18.49 -15.55 -11.77
CA SER A 169 -18.03 -16.28 -12.95
C SER A 169 -16.59 -15.86 -13.27
N LEU A 170 -15.72 -16.84 -13.51
CA LEU A 170 -14.30 -16.60 -13.74
C LEU A 170 -13.79 -17.51 -14.85
N THR A 171 -12.92 -16.96 -15.70
CA THR A 171 -12.10 -17.71 -16.65
C THR A 171 -10.62 -17.50 -16.35
N LYS A 172 -9.72 -18.30 -16.94
CA LYS A 172 -8.27 -18.11 -16.76
C LYS A 172 -7.79 -16.72 -17.15
N ARG A 173 -8.44 -16.08 -18.14
CA ARG A 173 -8.11 -14.73 -18.61
C ARG A 173 -8.49 -13.63 -17.61
N ASP A 174 -9.37 -13.96 -16.67
CA ASP A 174 -9.84 -13.05 -15.62
C ASP A 174 -8.95 -13.08 -14.37
N LEU A 175 -7.90 -13.91 -14.37
CA LEU A 175 -6.94 -14.02 -13.30
C LEU A 175 -5.74 -13.11 -13.54
N ILE A 176 -5.30 -12.44 -12.48
CA ILE A 176 -4.15 -11.55 -12.50
C ILE A 176 -2.97 -12.31 -11.90
N GLU A 177 -1.90 -12.50 -12.68
CA GLU A 177 -0.69 -13.18 -12.24
C GLU A 177 0.21 -12.24 -11.43
N ILE A 178 0.72 -12.73 -10.29
CA ILE A 178 1.66 -12.01 -9.44
C ILE A 178 2.95 -12.82 -9.30
N ASN A 179 4.04 -12.23 -9.79
CA ASN A 179 5.39 -12.76 -9.62
C ASN A 179 5.94 -12.32 -8.25
N LEU A 180 6.02 -13.26 -7.32
CA LEU A 180 6.58 -13.02 -5.98
C LEU A 180 8.13 -13.05 -5.94
N ASN A 181 8.79 -13.25 -7.09
CA ASN A 181 10.23 -13.59 -7.17
C ASN A 181 11.20 -12.43 -7.50
N ASN A 182 10.75 -11.17 -7.63
CA ASN A 182 11.66 -10.03 -7.84
C ASN A 182 11.97 -9.29 -6.53
#